data_AF-A0A928RHZ7-F1
#
_entry.id   AF-A0A928RHZ7-F1
#
_cell.length_a   1.000
_cell.length_b   1.000
_cell.length_c   1.000
_cell.angle_alpha   90.00
_cell.angle_beta   90.00
_cell.angle_gamma   90.00
#
_symmetry.space_group_name_H-M   'P 1'
#
loop_
_entity.id
_entity.type
_entity.pdbx_description
1 polymer ?
#
loop_
_entity_poly.entity_id
_entity_poly.type
_entity_poly.pdbx_seq_one_letter_code
_entity_poly.pdbx_strand_id
1 'polypeptide(L)'
;MIKRNPMVILISIMCLIVLTAVFISFYDTNIDESYNVVNNSKDRMSEFKGVIKLKGRYKEEFEERIVYNDAWFTQDSNIYNHNLATSSLYVALSTFSDGDYSKYWGEKIDNIREKNIESVLSNLSFKNAEFKGYSTSLNSSESKVAFGMAMKSFYVDDLPYNVVCVAIRSGGYGCEWSDNFNVGNEDMEYHKGFYDSALGVKKALDDYVKRNCNKGNVKFWICGYSRGGAVANILATMIDDKSNVYAYTFASPNTFCFDDQKMNSYDNIFNIINPYDPVVSLPPAEWGFSKAGRNMYFPQNYEKTDEIITNVYENYYNLTGENDDIYTHSLISDLMDYIISFVDTRKNYSDNYQNVFQALAKATLTRTKVLGKWEKIPFETYIKNTFGKDGSIAIKNFEKSEHYNSMESVGLSVPELIRQLDIALRIYGHESPEKLLFENMTLDSIDYINKMKDNSSFKSLAVGHYPEVYISWMKSIKYENFVEK
;
A
#
# COMPACT_ATOMS: atom_id res chain seq x y z
N MET A 1 -13.14 15.36 30.95
CA MET A 1 -12.72 14.04 30.41
C MET A 1 -13.89 13.47 29.65
N ILE A 2 -13.87 13.61 28.33
CA ILE A 2 -14.94 13.22 27.41
C ILE A 2 -14.86 11.70 27.24
N LYS A 3 -15.81 10.96 27.82
CA LYS A 3 -15.87 9.49 27.80
C LYS A 3 -16.58 9.01 26.53
N ARG A 4 -16.04 7.99 25.84
CA ARG A 4 -16.44 7.54 24.47
C ARG A 4 -17.28 6.24 24.47
N ASN A 5 -18.11 6.07 23.44
CA ASN A 5 -19.29 5.16 23.37
C ASN A 5 -19.02 3.74 22.83
N PRO A 6 -19.51 2.67 23.49
CA PRO A 6 -19.37 1.27 23.05
C PRO A 6 -19.96 0.98 21.66
N MET A 7 -21.00 1.71 21.24
CA MET A 7 -21.56 1.64 19.88
C MET A 7 -20.60 2.26 18.85
N VAL A 8 -20.02 3.41 19.16
CA VAL A 8 -18.96 4.10 18.38
C VAL A 8 -17.73 3.20 18.24
N ILE A 9 -17.43 2.45 19.28
CA ILE A 9 -16.30 1.52 19.33
C ILE A 9 -16.54 0.29 18.42
N LEU A 10 -17.74 -0.29 18.40
CA LEU A 10 -18.10 -1.37 17.47
C LEU A 10 -18.08 -0.92 15.99
N ILE A 11 -18.61 0.26 15.72
CA ILE A 11 -18.61 0.87 14.38
C ILE A 11 -17.19 1.16 13.89
N SER A 12 -16.25 1.51 14.79
CA SER A 12 -14.83 1.75 14.43
C SER A 12 -14.12 0.49 13.98
N ILE A 13 -14.39 -0.64 14.66
CA ILE A 13 -13.96 -1.97 14.21
C ILE A 13 -14.57 -2.27 12.84
N MET A 14 -15.83 -1.92 12.62
CA MET A 14 -16.50 -2.10 11.33
C MET A 14 -15.97 -1.16 10.25
N CYS A 15 -15.56 0.08 10.54
CA CYS A 15 -14.91 0.99 9.59
C CYS A 15 -13.51 0.50 9.24
N LEU A 16 -12.73 -0.02 10.20
CA LEU A 16 -11.45 -0.67 9.91
C LEU A 16 -11.64 -1.97 9.13
N ILE A 17 -12.67 -2.77 9.42
CA ILE A 17 -13.03 -3.98 8.65
C ILE A 17 -13.54 -3.61 7.26
N VAL A 18 -14.30 -2.52 7.11
CA VAL A 18 -14.81 -2.02 5.82
C VAL A 18 -13.67 -1.41 5.03
N LEU A 19 -12.75 -0.64 5.63
CA LEU A 19 -11.51 -0.20 4.98
C LEU A 19 -10.66 -1.40 4.59
N THR A 20 -10.52 -2.38 5.48
CA THR A 20 -9.82 -3.64 5.20
C THR A 20 -10.48 -4.36 4.03
N ALA A 21 -11.80 -4.48 4.02
CA ALA A 21 -12.55 -5.15 2.97
C ALA A 21 -12.64 -4.33 1.69
N VAL A 22 -12.62 -3.00 1.75
CA VAL A 22 -12.54 -2.07 0.62
C VAL A 22 -11.14 -2.17 0.03
N PHE A 23 -10.07 -1.91 0.77
CA PHE A 23 -8.71 -2.09 0.26
C PHE A 23 -8.47 -3.52 -0.25
N ILE A 24 -8.83 -4.56 0.51
CA ILE A 24 -8.69 -5.95 0.05
C ILE A 24 -9.56 -6.20 -1.17
N SER A 25 -10.84 -5.85 -1.19
CA SER A 25 -11.71 -6.14 -2.34
C SER A 25 -11.38 -5.33 -3.59
N PHE A 26 -10.71 -4.19 -3.47
CA PHE A 26 -10.27 -3.36 -4.59
C PHE A 26 -8.93 -3.88 -5.15
N TYR A 27 -8.14 -4.60 -4.34
CA TYR A 27 -6.96 -5.37 -4.78
C TYR A 27 -7.28 -6.84 -5.13
N ASP A 28 -8.44 -7.38 -4.75
CA ASP A 28 -8.95 -8.75 -4.98
C ASP A 28 -9.95 -8.79 -6.17
N THR A 29 -10.35 -7.63 -6.74
CA THR A 29 -11.15 -7.58 -7.97
C THR A 29 -10.27 -7.88 -9.19
N ASN A 30 -10.28 -9.15 -9.61
CA ASN A 30 -10.08 -9.61 -11.00
C ASN A 30 -9.06 -8.84 -11.85
N ILE A 31 -7.81 -8.79 -11.42
CA ILE A 31 -6.70 -8.63 -12.37
C ILE A 31 -6.46 -10.01 -13.01
N ASP A 32 -7.43 -10.47 -13.79
CA ASP A 32 -7.22 -11.56 -14.73
C ASP A 32 -6.48 -11.00 -15.95
N GLU A 33 -5.28 -11.54 -16.16
CA GLU A 33 -4.42 -11.57 -17.34
C GLU A 33 -3.57 -10.32 -17.76
N SER A 34 -2.25 -10.60 -17.81
CA SER A 34 -1.13 -10.12 -18.64
C SER A 34 -0.96 -8.63 -18.96
N TYR A 35 0.21 -8.08 -18.61
CA TYR A 35 0.73 -6.86 -19.21
C TYR A 35 1.81 -7.18 -20.26
N ASN A 36 1.60 -6.77 -21.52
CA ASN A 36 2.55 -7.01 -22.61
C ASN A 36 3.24 -5.70 -23.03
N VAL A 37 4.58 -5.64 -23.02
CA VAL A 37 5.32 -4.45 -23.49
C VAL A 37 5.74 -4.61 -24.95
N VAL A 38 5.56 -3.55 -25.75
CA VAL A 38 6.03 -3.44 -27.14
C VAL A 38 7.34 -2.66 -27.20
N ASN A 39 8.32 -3.20 -27.94
CA ASN A 39 9.69 -2.71 -28.01
C ASN A 39 9.87 -1.72 -29.17
N ASN A 40 10.43 -0.51 -28.94
CA ASN A 40 10.80 0.40 -30.04
C ASN A 40 12.17 1.08 -29.83
N SER A 41 13.08 0.75 -30.77
CA SER A 41 14.35 1.36 -31.21
C SER A 41 15.32 2.08 -30.24
N LYS A 42 16.60 1.69 -30.36
CA LYS A 42 17.81 2.27 -29.72
C LYS A 42 18.33 3.49 -30.48
N ASP A 43 18.74 4.54 -29.74
CA ASP A 43 19.76 5.49 -30.22
C ASP A 43 20.85 5.74 -29.15
N ARG A 44 22.03 6.17 -29.58
CA ARG A 44 23.21 6.34 -28.71
C ARG A 44 23.12 7.65 -27.91
N MET A 45 23.46 7.59 -26.62
CA MET A 45 23.22 8.64 -25.59
C MET A 45 21.74 9.04 -25.41
N SER A 46 20.81 8.21 -25.90
CA SER A 46 19.40 8.55 -26.00
C SER A 46 18.58 8.08 -24.79
N GLU A 47 17.65 8.93 -24.39
CA GLU A 47 16.52 8.61 -23.53
C GLU A 47 15.86 7.28 -23.96
N PHE A 48 15.94 6.27 -23.09
CA PHE A 48 15.32 4.97 -23.34
C PHE A 48 13.83 5.06 -23.06
N LYS A 49 13.03 4.51 -23.96
CA LYS A 49 11.57 4.57 -23.89
C LYS A 49 11.00 3.16 -23.85
N GLY A 50 10.36 2.82 -22.75
CA GLY A 50 9.51 1.64 -22.62
C GLY A 50 8.04 2.03 -22.74
N VAL A 51 7.20 1.05 -23.03
CA VAL A 51 5.74 1.17 -22.88
C VAL A 51 5.34 0.23 -21.76
N ILE A 52 4.49 0.68 -20.84
CA ILE A 52 3.83 -0.19 -19.89
C ILE A 52 2.37 -0.23 -20.31
N LYS A 53 1.85 -1.42 -20.58
CA LYS A 53 0.41 -1.60 -20.55
C LYS A 53 0.02 -1.64 -19.09
N LEU A 54 -1.09 -1.01 -18.75
CA LEU A 54 -1.69 -1.04 -17.42
C LEU A 54 -3.16 -1.39 -17.58
N LYS A 55 -3.67 -2.28 -16.74
CA LYS A 55 -5.10 -2.52 -16.62
C LYS A 55 -5.70 -1.45 -15.73
N GLY A 56 -6.64 -0.68 -16.27
CA GLY A 56 -7.41 0.26 -15.47
C GLY A 56 -8.48 -0.49 -14.71
N ARG A 57 -8.93 0.07 -13.59
CA ARG A 57 -10.03 -0.53 -12.84
C ARG A 57 -11.31 -0.70 -13.66
N TYR A 58 -11.59 0.27 -14.54
CA TYR A 58 -12.84 0.37 -15.31
C TYR A 58 -12.61 0.19 -16.82
N LYS A 59 -11.35 0.18 -17.25
CA LYS A 59 -10.94 0.06 -18.65
C LYS A 59 -10.06 -1.17 -18.81
N GLU A 60 -10.35 -1.99 -19.82
CA GLU A 60 -9.68 -3.27 -20.03
C GLU A 60 -8.16 -3.14 -20.06
N GLU A 61 -7.61 -2.16 -20.78
CA GLU A 61 -6.19 -1.80 -20.77
C GLU A 61 -5.98 -0.34 -21.22
N PHE A 62 -4.89 0.27 -20.74
CA PHE A 62 -4.32 1.52 -21.26
C PHE A 62 -2.80 1.40 -21.37
N GLU A 63 -2.17 2.20 -22.23
CA GLU A 63 -0.72 2.19 -22.43
C GLU A 63 -0.11 3.50 -21.94
N GLU A 64 0.97 3.41 -21.16
CA GLU A 64 1.74 4.55 -20.69
C GLU A 64 3.20 4.41 -21.11
N ARG A 65 3.87 5.53 -21.33
CA ARG A 65 5.27 5.56 -21.73
C ARG A 65 6.16 5.73 -20.52
N ILE A 66 7.10 4.82 -20.32
CA ILE A 66 8.17 4.95 -19.33
C ILE A 66 9.39 5.57 -20.00
N VAL A 67 9.96 6.57 -19.34
CA VAL A 67 11.16 7.28 -19.80
C VAL A 67 12.33 6.95 -18.88
N TYR A 68 13.51 6.72 -19.41
CA TYR A 68 14.71 6.47 -18.60
C TYR A 68 15.93 7.17 -19.19
N ASN A 69 16.70 7.83 -18.33
CA ASN A 69 17.95 8.45 -18.69
C ASN A 69 19.02 8.16 -17.61
N ASP A 70 20.14 7.58 -18.03
CA ASP A 70 21.29 7.27 -17.16
C ASP A 70 21.82 8.54 -16.45
N ALA A 71 21.77 9.71 -17.11
CA ALA A 71 22.23 10.99 -16.57
C ALA A 71 21.42 11.49 -15.36
N TRP A 72 20.27 10.89 -15.04
CA TRP A 72 19.56 11.22 -13.80
C TRP A 72 20.31 10.71 -12.56
N PHE A 73 21.10 9.65 -12.71
CA PHE A 73 21.85 9.01 -11.61
C PHE A 73 23.27 9.58 -11.43
N THR A 74 23.57 10.68 -12.11
CA THR A 74 24.78 11.49 -11.91
C THR A 74 24.47 12.81 -11.19
N GLN A 75 23.19 13.15 -11.06
CA GLN A 75 22.71 14.33 -10.33
C GLN A 75 22.71 14.04 -8.82
N ASP A 76 22.70 15.09 -8.01
CA ASP A 76 22.53 14.95 -6.57
C ASP A 76 21.22 14.23 -6.25
N SER A 77 21.27 13.16 -5.46
CA SER A 77 20.10 12.39 -5.05
C SER A 77 19.13 13.19 -4.18
N ASN A 78 19.58 14.30 -3.60
CA ASN A 78 18.76 15.26 -2.86
C ASN A 78 18.04 16.27 -3.77
N ILE A 79 18.09 16.13 -5.10
CA ILE A 79 17.34 17.00 -6.01
C ILE A 79 16.19 16.21 -6.64
N TYR A 80 14.96 16.73 -6.49
CA TYR A 80 13.78 16.10 -7.06
C TYR A 80 13.87 16.12 -8.59
N ASN A 81 13.69 14.95 -9.20
CA ASN A 81 13.61 14.81 -10.65
C ASN A 81 12.23 14.29 -11.03
N HIS A 82 11.38 15.17 -11.57
CA HIS A 82 10.00 14.84 -11.89
C HIS A 82 9.87 13.70 -12.90
N ASN A 83 10.73 13.63 -13.92
CA ASN A 83 10.69 12.54 -14.91
C ASN A 83 11.10 11.21 -14.30
N LEU A 84 12.12 11.21 -13.44
CA LEU A 84 12.51 10.01 -12.69
C LEU A 84 11.40 9.59 -11.72
N ALA A 85 10.73 10.53 -11.05
CA ALA A 85 9.58 10.25 -10.19
C ALA A 85 8.44 9.59 -10.99
N THR A 86 8.03 10.17 -12.12
CA THR A 86 6.99 9.60 -12.99
C THR A 86 7.35 8.21 -13.48
N SER A 87 8.60 7.98 -13.90
CA SER A 87 9.06 6.65 -14.26
C SER A 87 9.12 5.68 -13.08
N SER A 88 9.44 6.17 -11.88
CA SER A 88 9.42 5.37 -10.65
C SER A 88 8.02 4.90 -10.31
N LEU A 89 7.00 5.74 -10.53
CA LEU A 89 5.60 5.34 -10.38
C LEU A 89 5.28 4.16 -11.32
N TYR A 90 5.60 4.27 -12.61
CA TYR A 90 5.33 3.18 -13.54
C TYR A 90 6.12 1.89 -13.24
N VAL A 91 7.38 2.00 -12.82
CA VAL A 91 8.16 0.84 -12.37
C VAL A 91 7.52 0.21 -11.13
N ALA A 92 7.10 1.00 -10.15
CA ALA A 92 6.38 0.51 -8.97
C ALA A 92 5.07 -0.20 -9.35
N LEU A 93 4.28 0.37 -10.26
CA LEU A 93 3.02 -0.24 -10.72
C LEU A 93 3.26 -1.52 -11.54
N SER A 94 4.35 -1.60 -12.30
CA SER A 94 4.71 -2.84 -13.02
C SER A 94 5.02 -4.03 -12.10
N THR A 95 5.24 -3.78 -10.81
CA THR A 95 5.49 -4.87 -9.85
C THR A 95 4.23 -5.61 -9.41
N PHE A 96 3.04 -5.10 -9.77
CA PHE A 96 1.77 -5.75 -9.47
C PHE A 96 1.78 -7.17 -10.05
N SER A 97 1.26 -8.14 -9.28
CA SER A 97 1.31 -9.53 -9.72
C SER A 97 0.52 -9.73 -11.01
N ASP A 98 1.18 -10.34 -11.99
CA ASP A 98 0.55 -10.73 -13.25
C ASP A 98 -0.22 -12.05 -13.15
N GLY A 99 -1.34 -12.17 -13.87
CA GLY A 99 -2.04 -13.42 -14.16
C GLY A 99 -3.16 -13.83 -13.19
N ASP A 100 -3.81 -14.96 -13.53
CA ASP A 100 -4.95 -15.53 -12.82
C ASP A 100 -4.61 -15.93 -11.37
N TYR A 101 -5.06 -15.11 -10.43
CA TYR A 101 -4.82 -15.25 -8.99
C TYR A 101 -5.32 -16.57 -8.43
N SER A 102 -6.29 -17.23 -9.06
CA SER A 102 -6.79 -18.53 -8.60
C SER A 102 -5.69 -19.61 -8.58
N LYS A 103 -4.59 -19.43 -9.32
CA LYS A 103 -3.47 -20.38 -9.40
C LYS A 103 -2.40 -20.17 -8.32
N TYR A 104 -2.47 -19.09 -7.53
CA TYR A 104 -1.36 -18.60 -6.69
C TYR A 104 -1.51 -18.86 -5.19
N TRP A 105 -2.39 -19.77 -4.80
CA TRP A 105 -2.67 -20.09 -3.39
C TRP A 105 -1.96 -21.36 -2.90
N GLY A 106 -1.43 -22.18 -3.82
CA GLY A 106 -0.69 -23.41 -3.50
C GLY A 106 0.75 -23.18 -3.06
N GLU A 107 1.42 -24.25 -2.59
CA GLU A 107 2.76 -24.20 -1.98
C GLU A 107 3.90 -23.93 -2.98
N LYS A 108 3.71 -24.21 -4.27
CA LYS A 108 4.70 -23.92 -5.32
C LYS A 108 4.02 -23.35 -6.56
N ILE A 109 4.39 -22.13 -6.89
CA ILE A 109 3.84 -21.36 -8.01
C ILE A 109 4.97 -21.16 -9.01
N ASP A 110 4.72 -21.48 -10.27
CA ASP A 110 5.65 -21.12 -11.35
C ASP A 110 5.72 -19.60 -11.48
N ASN A 111 6.93 -19.07 -11.60
CA ASN A 111 7.28 -17.66 -11.64
C ASN A 111 6.67 -16.94 -12.87
N ILE A 112 5.38 -16.60 -12.81
CA ILE A 112 4.67 -15.86 -13.86
C ILE A 112 4.15 -14.50 -13.38
N ARG A 113 4.26 -14.19 -12.09
CA ARG A 113 3.67 -12.99 -11.48
C ARG A 113 4.55 -11.75 -11.63
N GLU A 114 5.81 -11.93 -11.99
CA GLU A 114 6.80 -10.87 -12.20
C GLU A 114 6.89 -10.38 -13.65
N LYS A 115 6.11 -10.94 -14.58
CA LYS A 115 6.28 -10.71 -16.04
C LYS A 115 6.33 -9.24 -16.42
N ASN A 116 5.54 -8.39 -15.78
CA ASN A 116 5.45 -6.98 -16.16
C ASN A 116 6.71 -6.22 -15.73
N ILE A 117 7.15 -6.41 -14.48
CA ILE A 117 8.41 -5.80 -14.02
C ILE A 117 9.60 -6.37 -14.76
N GLU A 118 9.62 -7.66 -15.08
CA GLU A 118 10.65 -8.26 -15.95
C GLU A 118 10.71 -7.58 -17.31
N SER A 119 9.54 -7.42 -17.93
CA SER A 119 9.42 -6.76 -19.22
C SER A 119 9.86 -5.30 -19.15
N VAL A 120 9.40 -4.52 -18.17
CA VAL A 120 9.81 -3.13 -17.97
C VAL A 120 11.33 -3.01 -17.81
N LEU A 121 11.94 -3.80 -16.92
CA LEU A 121 13.39 -3.77 -16.70
C LEU A 121 14.16 -4.15 -17.98
N SER A 122 13.70 -5.16 -18.71
CA SER A 122 14.30 -5.57 -19.99
C SER A 122 14.25 -4.46 -21.05
N ASN A 123 13.11 -3.78 -21.19
CA ASN A 123 12.94 -2.69 -22.16
C ASN A 123 13.75 -1.44 -21.81
N LEU A 124 13.90 -1.16 -20.50
CA LEU A 124 14.83 -0.12 -20.02
C LEU A 124 16.31 -0.55 -20.13
N SER A 125 16.58 -1.73 -20.70
CA SER A 125 17.92 -2.30 -20.92
C SER A 125 18.67 -2.63 -19.63
N PHE A 126 17.96 -2.83 -18.51
CA PHE A 126 18.54 -3.45 -17.33
C PHE A 126 18.84 -4.94 -17.59
N LYS A 127 19.81 -5.47 -16.88
CA LYS A 127 20.37 -6.82 -17.00
C LYS A 127 20.46 -7.48 -15.63
N ASN A 128 20.75 -8.79 -15.64
CA ASN A 128 20.89 -9.61 -14.43
C ASN A 128 19.66 -9.47 -13.52
N ALA A 129 18.47 -9.57 -14.11
CA ALA A 129 17.24 -9.40 -13.35
C ALA A 129 17.02 -10.58 -12.38
N GLU A 130 16.61 -10.28 -11.15
CA GLU A 130 16.25 -11.24 -10.11
C GLU A 130 14.91 -10.86 -9.50
N PHE A 131 13.99 -11.82 -9.46
CA PHE A 131 12.66 -11.66 -8.88
C PHE A 131 12.53 -12.58 -7.67
N LYS A 132 12.20 -12.02 -6.51
CA LYS A 132 12.05 -12.77 -5.26
C LYS A 132 10.66 -12.58 -4.69
N GLY A 133 10.15 -13.62 -4.01
CA GLY A 133 8.82 -13.61 -3.37
C GLY A 133 7.62 -13.78 -4.30
N TYR A 134 7.79 -13.75 -5.63
CA TYR A 134 6.69 -13.95 -6.59
C TYR A 134 6.19 -15.40 -6.65
N SER A 135 7.06 -16.39 -6.45
CA SER A 135 6.71 -17.82 -6.34
C SER A 135 6.10 -18.20 -5.00
N THR A 136 6.09 -17.31 -4.02
CA THR A 136 5.56 -17.64 -2.69
C THR A 136 4.05 -17.61 -2.70
N SER A 137 3.45 -18.64 -2.08
CA SER A 137 2.01 -18.74 -1.88
C SER A 137 1.39 -17.44 -1.35
N LEU A 138 0.26 -17.05 -1.94
CA LEU A 138 -0.61 -16.00 -1.42
C LEU A 138 -1.25 -16.39 -0.08
N ASN A 139 -1.24 -17.66 0.34
CA ASN A 139 -1.66 -18.05 1.69
C ASN A 139 -0.58 -17.84 2.76
N SER A 140 0.68 -17.62 2.37
CA SER A 140 1.75 -17.40 3.34
C SER A 140 1.62 -16.00 3.95
N SER A 141 1.53 -15.97 5.28
CA SER A 141 1.39 -14.75 6.09
C SER A 141 2.70 -14.29 6.73
N GLU A 142 3.84 -14.75 6.18
CA GLU A 142 5.16 -14.29 6.62
C GLU A 142 5.34 -12.80 6.33
N SER A 143 6.10 -12.12 7.20
CA SER A 143 6.55 -10.75 7.00
C SER A 143 7.52 -10.66 5.82
N LYS A 144 6.96 -10.54 4.62
CA LYS A 144 7.69 -10.54 3.36
C LYS A 144 7.09 -9.53 2.37
N VAL A 145 7.86 -9.23 1.34
CA VAL A 145 7.36 -8.59 0.12
C VAL A 145 8.05 -9.23 -1.08
N ALA A 146 7.34 -9.30 -2.21
CA ALA A 146 8.00 -9.65 -3.47
C ALA A 146 8.67 -8.40 -4.06
N PHE A 147 9.69 -8.59 -4.88
CA PHE A 147 10.42 -7.48 -5.49
C PHE A 147 11.22 -7.95 -6.69
N GLY A 148 11.50 -7.01 -7.59
CA GLY A 148 12.42 -7.17 -8.71
C GLY A 148 13.68 -6.35 -8.49
N MET A 149 14.83 -6.91 -8.83
CA MET A 149 16.10 -6.20 -8.92
C MET A 149 16.71 -6.40 -10.29
N ALA A 150 17.29 -5.36 -10.87
CA ALA A 150 18.12 -5.50 -12.05
C ALA A 150 19.15 -4.36 -12.09
N MET A 151 20.20 -4.52 -12.88
CA MET A 151 21.27 -3.55 -13.00
C MET A 151 21.46 -3.03 -14.41
N LYS A 152 21.79 -1.76 -14.53
CA LYS A 152 22.28 -1.16 -15.77
C LYS A 152 23.59 -0.46 -15.52
N SER A 153 24.57 -0.68 -16.40
CA SER A 153 25.88 -0.03 -16.32
C SER A 153 26.05 0.99 -17.44
N PHE A 154 26.64 2.13 -17.12
CA PHE A 154 27.02 3.16 -18.08
C PHE A 154 28.33 3.84 -17.64
N TYR A 155 28.87 4.73 -18.47
CA TYR A 155 30.13 5.42 -18.21
C TYR A 155 29.94 6.93 -18.27
N VAL A 156 30.62 7.64 -17.37
CA VAL A 156 30.75 9.11 -17.38
C VAL A 156 32.22 9.41 -17.25
N ASP A 157 32.82 10.08 -18.23
CA ASP A 157 34.25 10.40 -18.24
C ASP A 157 35.14 9.17 -17.91
N ASP A 158 34.86 8.05 -18.57
CA ASP A 158 35.49 6.73 -18.38
C ASP A 158 35.31 6.08 -16.98
N LEU A 159 34.56 6.70 -16.07
CA LEU A 159 34.20 6.13 -14.78
C LEU A 159 32.94 5.25 -14.92
N PRO A 160 32.98 3.97 -14.48
CA PRO A 160 31.81 3.10 -14.53
C PRO A 160 30.80 3.45 -13.43
N TYR A 161 29.54 3.58 -13.83
CA TYR A 161 28.36 3.70 -12.98
C TYR A 161 27.49 2.45 -13.13
N ASN A 162 26.92 2.00 -12.03
CA ASN A 162 25.93 0.92 -12.01
C ASN A 162 24.67 1.40 -11.31
N VAL A 163 23.54 1.42 -12.00
CA VAL A 163 22.23 1.68 -11.41
C VAL A 163 21.59 0.33 -11.11
N VAL A 164 21.32 0.07 -9.84
CA VAL A 164 20.53 -1.06 -9.37
C VAL A 164 19.12 -0.57 -9.13
N CYS A 165 18.19 -0.99 -10.00
CA CYS A 165 16.76 -0.80 -9.76
C CYS A 165 16.29 -1.82 -8.72
N VAL A 166 15.58 -1.37 -7.70
CA VAL A 166 14.93 -2.18 -6.67
C VAL A 166 13.47 -1.79 -6.62
N ALA A 167 12.63 -2.57 -7.30
CA ALA A 167 11.21 -2.31 -7.45
C ALA A 167 10.42 -3.22 -6.50
N ILE A 168 9.74 -2.62 -5.52
CA ILE A 168 9.03 -3.35 -4.48
C ILE A 168 7.59 -3.65 -4.90
N ARG A 169 7.12 -4.90 -4.70
CA ARG A 169 5.76 -5.31 -5.10
C ARG A 169 4.71 -4.44 -4.45
N SER A 170 3.89 -3.85 -5.31
CA SER A 170 2.95 -2.81 -4.95
C SER A 170 1.46 -3.19 -5.15
N GLY A 171 1.19 -4.41 -5.61
CA GLY A 171 -0.16 -4.93 -5.79
C GLY A 171 -0.19 -6.45 -5.97
N GLY A 172 -1.37 -7.04 -5.84
CA GLY A 172 -1.55 -8.49 -5.94
C GLY A 172 -1.02 -9.24 -4.72
N TYR A 173 -1.38 -8.75 -3.52
CA TYR A 173 -0.93 -9.29 -2.25
C TYR A 173 -1.73 -10.53 -1.85
N GLY A 174 -1.09 -11.37 -1.04
CA GLY A 174 -1.74 -12.47 -0.33
C GLY A 174 -1.89 -12.13 1.14
N CYS A 175 -1.88 -13.15 1.98
CA CYS A 175 -1.97 -13.06 3.43
C CYS A 175 -0.85 -12.20 4.04
N GLU A 176 0.26 -11.95 3.35
CA GLU A 176 1.26 -10.98 3.80
C GLU A 176 0.71 -9.54 3.89
N TRP A 177 -0.45 -9.24 3.30
CA TRP A 177 -1.12 -7.95 3.47
C TRP A 177 -1.59 -7.73 4.91
N SER A 178 -1.84 -8.80 5.66
CA SER A 178 -2.17 -8.69 7.09
C SER A 178 -1.07 -8.01 7.92
N ASP A 179 0.18 -8.01 7.44
CA ASP A 179 1.27 -7.30 8.11
C ASP A 179 1.13 -5.78 8.10
N ASN A 180 0.20 -5.21 7.32
CA ASN A 180 -0.14 -3.79 7.42
C ASN A 180 -0.73 -3.43 8.79
N PHE A 181 -1.23 -4.42 9.54
CA PHE A 181 -1.71 -4.24 10.91
C PHE A 181 -0.65 -4.58 11.95
N ASN A 182 0.54 -5.05 11.55
CA ASN A 182 1.62 -5.37 12.45
C ASN A 182 2.47 -4.11 12.73
N VAL A 183 1.86 -3.12 13.38
CA VAL A 183 2.45 -1.81 13.69
C VAL A 183 3.61 -1.93 14.68
N GLY A 184 3.56 -2.90 15.58
CA GLY A 184 4.55 -3.07 16.64
C GLY A 184 4.22 -2.27 17.89
N ASN A 185 4.91 -2.59 18.99
CA ASN A 185 4.67 -1.98 20.30
C ASN A 185 5.34 -0.59 20.41
N GLU A 186 5.02 0.15 21.47
CA GLU A 186 5.51 1.51 21.71
C GLU A 186 7.03 1.64 21.83
N ASP A 187 7.74 0.55 22.10
CA ASP A 187 9.21 0.52 22.21
C ASP A 187 9.93 0.54 20.85
N MET A 188 9.22 0.35 19.74
CA MET A 188 9.80 0.31 18.39
C MET A 188 9.69 1.65 17.69
N GLU A 189 10.78 2.18 17.15
CA GLU A 189 10.77 3.41 16.33
C GLU A 189 10.28 3.19 14.89
N TYR A 190 9.73 2.03 14.55
CA TYR A 190 9.33 1.66 13.20
C TYR A 190 8.08 0.80 13.18
N HIS A 191 7.42 0.78 12.02
CA HIS A 191 6.33 -0.15 11.74
C HIS A 191 6.90 -1.56 11.54
N LYS A 192 6.60 -2.47 12.47
CA LYS A 192 7.23 -3.81 12.51
C LYS A 192 7.09 -4.61 11.21
N GLY A 193 5.88 -4.76 10.68
CA GLY A 193 5.63 -5.58 9.47
C GLY A 193 6.37 -5.08 8.22
N PHE A 194 6.38 -3.76 7.99
CA PHE A 194 7.12 -3.14 6.89
C PHE A 194 8.64 -3.24 7.09
N TYR A 195 9.11 -3.04 8.32
CA TYR A 195 10.54 -3.14 8.64
C TYR A 195 11.09 -4.54 8.42
N ASP A 196 10.39 -5.57 8.91
CA ASP A 196 10.76 -6.97 8.72
C ASP A 196 10.80 -7.35 7.23
N SER A 197 9.83 -6.86 6.45
CA SER A 197 9.82 -7.03 5.00
C SER A 197 11.04 -6.35 4.33
N ALA A 198 11.37 -5.13 4.75
CA ALA A 198 12.51 -4.37 4.24
C ALA A 198 13.86 -5.03 4.55
N LEU A 199 14.02 -5.64 5.74
CA LEU A 199 15.21 -6.42 6.09
C LEU A 199 15.44 -7.58 5.10
N GLY A 200 14.37 -8.27 4.71
CA GLY A 200 14.42 -9.32 3.70
C GLY A 200 14.92 -8.82 2.35
N VAL A 201 14.43 -7.65 1.91
CA VAL A 201 14.88 -7.01 0.67
C VAL A 201 16.33 -6.56 0.78
N LYS A 202 16.71 -5.90 1.89
CA LYS A 202 18.07 -5.42 2.14
C LYS A 202 19.10 -6.55 2.08
N LYS A 203 18.81 -7.68 2.74
CA LYS A 203 19.66 -8.87 2.67
C LYS A 203 19.85 -9.37 1.23
N ALA A 204 18.75 -9.44 0.46
CA ALA A 204 18.82 -9.86 -0.93
C ALA A 204 19.57 -8.85 -1.82
N LEU A 205 19.42 -7.55 -1.55
CA LEU A 205 20.12 -6.47 -2.24
C LEU A 205 21.62 -6.53 -1.98
N ASP A 206 22.04 -6.76 -0.73
CA ASP A 206 23.46 -6.91 -0.39
C ASP A 206 24.10 -8.09 -1.13
N ASP A 207 23.40 -9.22 -1.18
CA ASP A 207 23.84 -10.40 -1.93
C ASP A 207 23.84 -10.17 -3.45
N TYR A 208 22.91 -9.34 -3.95
CA TYR A 208 22.83 -8.96 -5.36
C TYR A 208 24.00 -8.05 -5.76
N VAL A 209 24.26 -7.00 -4.98
CA VAL A 209 25.36 -6.05 -5.21
C VAL A 209 26.70 -6.77 -5.15
N LYS A 210 26.93 -7.64 -4.16
CA LYS A 210 28.18 -8.43 -4.05
C LYS A 210 28.46 -9.32 -5.27
N ARG A 211 27.42 -9.81 -5.95
CA ARG A 211 27.58 -10.70 -7.12
C ARG A 211 27.72 -9.93 -8.42
N ASN A 212 27.00 -8.82 -8.55
CA ASN A 212 26.82 -8.14 -9.83
C ASN A 212 27.58 -6.79 -9.91
N CYS A 213 27.79 -6.08 -8.80
CA CYS A 213 28.43 -4.76 -8.73
C CYS A 213 29.88 -4.85 -8.23
N ASN A 214 30.80 -5.40 -9.02
CA ASN A 214 32.18 -5.63 -8.54
C ASN A 214 33.11 -4.41 -8.68
N LYS A 215 32.71 -3.36 -9.42
CA LYS A 215 33.49 -2.14 -9.71
C LYS A 215 32.56 -0.97 -10.02
N GLY A 216 32.97 0.25 -9.72
CA GLY A 216 32.27 1.49 -10.09
C GLY A 216 31.31 2.04 -9.05
N ASN A 217 30.76 3.23 -9.30
CA ASN A 217 29.79 3.88 -8.42
C ASN A 217 28.44 3.18 -8.52
N VAL A 218 27.97 2.58 -7.43
CA VAL A 218 26.66 1.93 -7.37
C VAL A 218 25.63 2.95 -6.93
N LYS A 219 24.61 3.16 -7.77
CA LYS A 219 23.44 3.99 -7.50
C LYS A 219 22.23 3.08 -7.33
N PHE A 220 21.38 3.37 -6.36
CA PHE A 220 20.17 2.60 -6.06
C PHE A 220 18.95 3.40 -6.49
N TRP A 221 18.16 2.84 -7.41
CA TRP A 221 16.86 3.36 -7.79
C TRP A 221 15.78 2.55 -7.08
N ILE A 222 15.19 3.11 -6.03
CA ILE A 222 14.25 2.39 -5.16
C ILE A 222 12.85 2.95 -5.37
N CYS A 223 11.89 2.10 -5.68
CA CYS A 223 10.52 2.53 -5.92
C CYS A 223 9.49 1.56 -5.37
N GLY A 224 8.34 2.12 -4.96
CA GLY A 224 7.21 1.35 -4.45
C GLY A 224 5.95 2.20 -4.29
N TYR A 225 4.80 1.56 -4.36
CA TYR A 225 3.47 2.15 -4.20
C TYR A 225 2.72 1.47 -3.05
N SER A 226 1.95 2.23 -2.26
CA SER A 226 1.19 1.72 -1.11
C SER A 226 2.10 0.98 -0.11
N ARG A 227 1.75 -0.24 0.31
CA ARG A 227 2.61 -1.13 1.12
C ARG A 227 4.02 -1.29 0.55
N GLY A 228 4.16 -1.40 -0.77
CA GLY A 228 5.47 -1.43 -1.44
C GLY A 228 6.26 -0.14 -1.26
N GLY A 229 5.57 1.00 -1.22
CA GLY A 229 6.12 2.32 -0.91
C GLY A 229 6.68 2.41 0.51
N ALA A 230 5.98 1.86 1.50
CA ALA A 230 6.48 1.84 2.88
C ALA A 230 7.74 0.98 3.02
N VAL A 231 7.78 -0.18 2.37
CA VAL A 231 8.99 -1.02 2.38
C VAL A 231 10.13 -0.35 1.61
N ALA A 232 9.86 0.34 0.50
CA ALA A 232 10.84 1.14 -0.23
C ALA A 232 11.40 2.31 0.61
N ASN A 233 10.54 3.02 1.34
CA ASN A 233 10.91 4.10 2.26
C ASN A 233 11.89 3.57 3.32
N ILE A 234 11.54 2.48 4.00
CA ILE A 234 12.40 1.86 5.02
C ILE A 234 13.71 1.37 4.41
N LEU A 235 13.66 0.64 3.28
CA LEU A 235 14.86 0.12 2.62
C LEU A 235 15.86 1.23 2.27
N ALA A 236 15.36 2.37 1.77
CA ALA A 236 16.22 3.51 1.44
C ALA A 236 16.96 4.07 2.67
N THR A 237 16.36 3.99 3.87
CA THR A 237 17.06 4.39 5.11
C THR A 237 18.14 3.42 5.56
N MET A 238 18.11 2.17 5.08
CA MET A 238 19.05 1.09 5.44
C MET A 238 20.33 1.10 4.59
N ILE A 239 20.45 2.01 3.62
CA ILE A 239 21.64 2.12 2.77
C ILE A 239 22.51 3.26 3.30
N ASP A 240 23.76 2.93 3.64
CA ASP A 240 24.68 3.83 4.35
C ASP A 240 25.00 5.11 3.56
N ASP A 241 25.34 4.97 2.28
CA ASP A 241 25.65 6.11 1.41
C ASP A 241 24.38 6.64 0.73
N LYS A 242 23.70 7.56 1.43
CA LYS A 242 22.48 8.21 0.98
C LYS A 242 22.65 8.98 -0.35
N SER A 243 23.86 9.45 -0.67
CA SER A 243 24.14 10.18 -1.92
C SER A 243 24.04 9.30 -3.18
N ASN A 244 23.91 7.99 -2.96
CA ASN A 244 23.71 7.00 -4.00
C ASN A 244 22.27 6.50 -4.11
N VAL A 245 21.34 7.00 -3.31
CA VAL A 245 19.98 6.45 -3.19
C VAL A 245 18.95 7.41 -3.74
N TYR A 246 18.32 7.03 -4.85
CA TYR A 246 17.23 7.75 -5.50
C TYR A 246 15.93 7.01 -5.19
N ALA A 247 15.24 7.42 -4.13
CA ALA A 247 14.06 6.73 -3.63
C ALA A 247 12.78 7.53 -3.88
N TYR A 248 11.81 6.90 -4.54
CA TYR A 248 10.51 7.50 -4.85
C TYR A 248 9.40 6.57 -4.37
N THR A 249 8.61 7.04 -3.42
CA THR A 249 7.49 6.27 -2.86
C THR A 249 6.18 6.97 -3.19
N PHE A 250 5.13 6.20 -3.41
CA PHE A 250 3.82 6.70 -3.81
C PHE A 250 2.77 6.09 -2.89
N ALA A 251 1.80 6.89 -2.44
CA ALA A 251 0.73 6.38 -1.57
C ALA A 251 1.25 5.61 -0.35
N SER A 252 2.49 5.91 0.09
CA SER A 252 3.16 5.15 1.14
C SER A 252 2.45 5.42 2.46
N PRO A 253 2.16 4.39 3.28
CA PRO A 253 1.82 4.60 4.67
C PRO A 253 3.02 5.14 5.47
N ASN A 254 2.77 5.59 6.69
CA ASN A 254 3.80 5.99 7.65
C ASN A 254 4.64 4.77 8.09
N THR A 255 5.93 4.99 8.35
CA THR A 255 6.93 3.92 8.52
C THR A 255 7.71 4.00 9.83
N PHE A 256 7.93 5.19 10.38
CA PHE A 256 8.84 5.41 11.51
C PHE A 256 8.24 6.35 12.56
N CYS A 257 8.76 6.25 13.79
CA CYS A 257 8.54 7.19 14.90
C CYS A 257 9.82 7.94 15.29
N PHE A 258 10.66 8.25 14.30
CA PHE A 258 11.84 9.08 14.50
C PHE A 258 11.47 10.52 14.80
N ASP A 259 12.38 11.24 15.45
CA ASP A 259 12.30 12.70 15.52
C ASP A 259 12.43 13.33 14.12
N ASP A 260 11.96 14.58 14.01
CA ASP A 260 11.96 15.33 12.75
C ASP A 260 13.37 15.50 12.17
N GLN A 261 14.39 15.65 13.03
CA GLN A 261 15.77 15.81 12.56
C GLN A 261 16.26 14.55 11.83
N LYS A 262 15.98 13.37 12.38
CA LYS A 262 16.35 12.09 11.78
C LYS A 262 15.50 11.81 10.54
N MET A 263 14.19 12.11 10.54
CA MET A 263 13.35 12.00 9.33
C MET A 263 13.88 12.86 8.19
N ASN A 264 14.19 14.13 8.47
CA ASN A 264 14.68 15.09 7.49
C ASN A 264 16.14 14.82 7.06
N SER A 265 16.87 13.96 7.77
CA SER A 265 18.21 13.54 7.33
C SER A 265 18.22 12.65 6.09
N TYR A 266 17.05 12.25 5.58
CA TYR A 266 16.87 11.38 4.41
C TYR A 266 16.27 12.15 3.22
N ASP A 267 16.77 13.35 2.93
CA ASP A 267 16.29 14.21 1.84
C ASP A 267 16.25 13.52 0.46
N ASN A 268 17.06 12.49 0.26
CA ASN A 268 17.11 11.67 -0.96
C ASN A 268 15.91 10.72 -1.15
N ILE A 269 14.97 10.69 -0.19
CA ILE A 269 13.71 9.95 -0.28
C ILE A 269 12.57 10.93 -0.53
N PHE A 270 11.82 10.72 -1.61
CA PHE A 270 10.66 11.52 -1.98
C PHE A 270 9.38 10.70 -1.82
N ASN A 271 8.50 11.14 -0.94
CA ASN A 271 7.20 10.51 -0.70
C ASN A 271 6.12 11.33 -1.42
N ILE A 272 5.64 10.84 -2.56
CA ILE A 272 4.58 11.46 -3.34
C ILE A 272 3.23 11.09 -2.72
N ILE A 273 2.47 12.10 -2.32
CA ILE A 273 1.28 11.93 -1.48
C ILE A 273 0.09 12.64 -2.13
N ASN A 274 -1.00 11.90 -2.33
CA ASN A 274 -2.31 12.49 -2.52
C ASN A 274 -2.88 12.85 -1.13
N PRO A 275 -3.19 14.12 -0.86
CA PRO A 275 -3.82 14.53 0.41
C PRO A 275 -5.16 13.85 0.68
N TYR A 276 -5.84 13.40 -0.37
CA TYR A 276 -7.11 12.68 -0.29
C TYR A 276 -6.94 11.16 -0.28
N ASP A 277 -5.73 10.65 -0.03
CA ASP A 277 -5.47 9.24 0.20
C ASP A 277 -5.40 8.95 1.71
N PRO A 278 -6.36 8.21 2.30
CA PRO A 278 -6.33 7.90 3.73
C PRO A 278 -5.19 6.95 4.14
N VAL A 279 -4.63 6.17 3.22
CA VAL A 279 -3.56 5.20 3.54
C VAL A 279 -2.28 5.90 3.95
N VAL A 280 -2.00 7.08 3.36
CA VAL A 280 -0.77 7.83 3.65
C VAL A 280 -0.73 8.36 5.09
N SER A 281 -1.86 8.38 5.78
CA SER A 281 -1.98 8.84 7.16
C SER A 281 -1.96 7.69 8.18
N LEU A 282 -1.72 6.45 7.74
CA LEU A 282 -1.70 5.27 8.60
C LEU A 282 -0.30 4.66 8.70
N PRO A 283 0.14 4.18 9.89
CA PRO A 283 -0.48 4.43 11.19
C PRO A 283 -0.55 5.94 11.53
N PRO A 284 -1.47 6.37 12.40
CA PRO A 284 -1.73 7.79 12.67
C PRO A 284 -0.51 8.56 13.20
N ALA A 285 -0.39 9.83 12.82
CA ALA A 285 0.70 10.70 13.27
C ALA A 285 0.63 10.99 14.79
N GLU A 286 -0.56 10.89 15.37
CA GLU A 286 -0.85 10.99 16.80
C GLU A 286 -0.17 9.88 17.61
N TRP A 287 0.23 8.78 16.96
CA TRP A 287 1.05 7.73 17.55
C TRP A 287 2.55 7.97 17.37
N GLY A 288 2.94 9.15 16.88
CA GLY A 288 4.30 9.53 16.54
C GLY A 288 4.78 9.03 15.18
N PHE A 289 3.90 8.44 14.36
CA PHE A 289 4.29 7.88 13.07
C PHE A 289 4.40 8.94 11.96
N SER A 290 5.46 8.86 11.17
CA SER A 290 5.70 9.65 9.95
C SER A 290 6.49 8.82 8.94
N LYS A 291 6.97 9.46 7.86
CA LYS A 291 7.80 8.87 6.80
C LYS A 291 9.17 9.52 6.80
N ALA A 292 10.21 8.74 6.51
CA ALA A 292 11.54 9.29 6.30
C ALA A 292 11.61 10.07 4.97
N GLY A 293 12.35 11.17 4.96
CA GLY A 293 12.55 12.03 3.79
C GLY A 293 11.45 13.04 3.55
N ARG A 294 11.36 13.52 2.32
CA ARG A 294 10.51 14.67 1.95
C ARG A 294 9.12 14.26 1.52
N ASN A 295 8.11 14.87 2.13
CA ASN A 295 6.72 14.66 1.76
C ASN A 295 6.31 15.66 0.67
N MET A 296 6.04 15.12 -0.52
CA MET A 296 5.67 15.83 -1.73
C MET A 296 4.17 15.70 -1.95
N TYR A 297 3.39 16.66 -1.45
CA TYR A 297 1.93 16.61 -1.55
C TYR A 297 1.45 17.12 -2.91
N PHE A 298 0.51 16.39 -3.51
CA PHE A 298 -0.31 16.96 -4.56
C PHE A 298 -1.08 18.19 -4.02
N PRO A 299 -1.39 19.17 -4.88
CA PRO A 299 -2.10 20.40 -4.53
C PRO A 299 -3.44 20.15 -3.83
N GLN A 300 -3.79 21.03 -2.90
CA GLN A 300 -5.07 21.05 -2.18
C GLN A 300 -5.89 22.30 -2.54
N ASN A 301 -7.22 22.24 -2.36
CA ASN A 301 -8.17 23.36 -2.33
C ASN A 301 -7.82 24.61 -3.18
N TYR A 302 -8.23 24.70 -4.46
CA TYR A 302 -8.12 25.90 -5.31
C TYR A 302 -6.74 26.59 -5.42
N GLU A 303 -5.66 26.01 -4.88
CA GLU A 303 -4.30 26.59 -4.95
C GLU A 303 -3.68 26.46 -6.37
N LYS A 304 -4.48 26.08 -7.38
CA LYS A 304 -4.10 25.98 -8.80
C LYS A 304 -5.25 26.33 -9.75
N THR A 305 -4.86 26.69 -10.97
CA THR A 305 -5.76 27.08 -12.07
C THR A 305 -6.74 25.97 -12.44
N ASP A 306 -7.92 26.34 -12.94
CA ASP A 306 -8.93 25.42 -13.47
C ASP A 306 -8.33 24.42 -14.47
N GLU A 307 -7.26 24.80 -15.19
CA GLU A 307 -6.56 23.96 -16.17
C GLU A 307 -5.89 22.72 -15.56
N ILE A 308 -5.18 22.84 -14.43
CA ILE A 308 -4.48 21.69 -13.85
C ILE A 308 -5.49 20.65 -13.36
N ILE A 309 -6.54 21.10 -12.68
CA ILE A 309 -7.60 20.23 -12.20
C ILE A 309 -8.31 19.58 -13.39
N THR A 310 -8.63 20.35 -14.44
CA THR A 310 -9.21 19.83 -15.68
C THR A 310 -8.34 18.73 -16.28
N ASN A 311 -7.03 18.96 -16.41
CA ASN A 311 -6.09 17.96 -16.95
C ASN A 311 -6.03 16.69 -16.09
N VAL A 312 -6.11 16.80 -14.75
CA VAL A 312 -6.15 15.63 -13.86
C VAL A 312 -7.43 14.82 -14.11
N TYR A 313 -8.60 15.47 -14.18
CA TYR A 313 -9.85 14.78 -14.46
C TYR A 313 -9.89 14.19 -15.87
N GLU A 314 -9.39 14.90 -16.88
CA GLU A 314 -9.29 14.38 -18.25
C GLU A 314 -8.36 13.17 -18.32
N ASN A 315 -7.19 13.23 -17.68
CA ASN A 315 -6.29 12.09 -17.59
C ASN A 315 -6.98 10.92 -16.87
N TYR A 316 -7.66 11.16 -15.75
CA TYR A 316 -8.35 10.10 -15.01
C TYR A 316 -9.45 9.45 -15.84
N TYR A 317 -10.26 10.26 -16.53
CA TYR A 317 -11.29 9.77 -17.45
C TYR A 317 -10.68 8.99 -18.63
N ASN A 318 -9.55 9.43 -19.19
CA ASN A 318 -8.88 8.70 -20.27
C ASN A 318 -8.35 7.32 -19.82
N LEU A 319 -7.91 7.22 -18.57
CA LEU A 319 -7.42 6.00 -17.95
C LEU A 319 -8.54 5.03 -17.59
N THR A 320 -9.66 5.55 -17.07
CA THR A 320 -10.71 4.74 -16.44
C THR A 320 -12.00 4.67 -17.25
N GLY A 321 -12.38 5.72 -17.96
CA GLY A 321 -13.71 5.91 -18.53
C GLY A 321 -14.74 6.43 -17.52
N GLU A 322 -14.33 6.73 -16.28
CA GLU A 322 -15.19 7.17 -15.19
C GLU A 322 -14.94 8.63 -14.80
N ASN A 323 -15.98 9.30 -14.32
CA ASN A 323 -15.91 10.66 -13.77
C ASN A 323 -16.10 10.62 -12.24
N ASP A 324 -15.35 9.74 -11.56
CA ASP A 324 -15.40 9.64 -10.11
C ASP A 324 -14.94 10.95 -9.45
N ASP A 325 -15.51 11.23 -8.29
CA ASP A 325 -15.03 12.33 -7.46
C ASP A 325 -13.70 11.93 -6.79
N ILE A 326 -12.60 12.36 -7.40
CA ILE A 326 -11.23 12.12 -6.93
C ILE A 326 -10.74 13.18 -5.92
N TYR A 327 -11.62 14.11 -5.49
CA TYR A 327 -11.32 15.26 -4.60
C TYR A 327 -12.36 15.42 -3.47
N THR A 328 -12.41 14.51 -2.50
CA THR A 328 -13.29 14.66 -1.32
C THR A 328 -12.52 14.76 -0.01
N HIS A 329 -12.54 15.95 0.60
CA HIS A 329 -11.77 16.27 1.82
C HIS A 329 -12.47 15.88 3.13
N SER A 330 -13.77 16.18 3.27
CA SER A 330 -14.46 16.12 4.57
C SER A 330 -14.50 14.71 5.15
N LEU A 331 -14.74 13.72 4.29
CA LEU A 331 -14.95 12.34 4.70
C LEU A 331 -13.69 11.68 5.28
N ILE A 332 -12.50 12.10 4.85
CA ILE A 332 -11.22 11.51 5.27
C ILE A 332 -10.79 12.02 6.64
N SER A 333 -10.93 13.33 6.90
CA SER A 333 -10.61 13.91 8.21
C SER A 333 -11.50 13.30 9.29
N ASP A 334 -12.81 13.24 9.02
CA ASP A 334 -13.78 12.65 9.95
C ASP A 334 -13.44 11.17 10.23
N LEU A 335 -13.03 10.42 9.20
CA LEU A 335 -12.62 9.03 9.32
C LEU A 335 -11.35 8.85 10.18
N MET A 336 -10.34 9.71 9.98
CA MET A 336 -9.08 9.63 10.73
C MET A 336 -9.29 10.01 12.20
N ASP A 337 -9.97 11.14 12.45
CA ASP A 337 -10.36 11.57 13.79
C ASP A 337 -11.11 10.46 14.52
N TYR A 338 -11.97 9.74 13.79
CA TYR A 338 -12.72 8.62 14.31
C TYR A 338 -11.83 7.43 14.69
N ILE A 339 -10.92 6.99 13.80
CA ILE A 339 -9.97 5.90 14.07
C ILE A 339 -9.10 6.22 15.30
N ILE A 340 -8.56 7.44 15.38
CA ILE A 340 -7.77 7.91 16.51
C ILE A 340 -8.60 7.93 17.78
N SER A 341 -9.86 8.39 17.69
CA SER A 341 -10.74 8.44 18.85
C SER A 341 -11.03 7.07 19.48
N PHE A 342 -10.95 6.02 18.66
CA PHE A 342 -11.26 4.66 19.04
C PHE A 342 -10.07 3.92 19.64
N VAL A 343 -8.96 3.90 18.91
CA VAL A 343 -7.77 3.15 19.34
C VAL A 343 -6.97 3.94 20.38
N ASP A 344 -7.09 5.27 20.39
CA ASP A 344 -6.45 6.22 21.31
C ASP A 344 -4.92 6.24 21.21
N THR A 345 -4.25 5.15 21.57
CA THR A 345 -2.80 5.04 21.60
C THR A 345 -2.29 3.81 20.87
N ARG A 346 -1.05 3.88 20.37
CA ARG A 346 -0.34 2.72 19.80
C ARG A 346 -0.24 1.55 20.80
N LYS A 347 -0.06 1.84 22.08
CA LYS A 347 -0.03 0.81 23.12
C LYS A 347 -1.35 0.05 23.18
N ASN A 348 -2.46 0.79 23.25
CA ASN A 348 -3.79 0.21 23.24
C ASN A 348 -4.07 -0.59 21.95
N TYR A 349 -3.63 -0.08 20.79
CA TYR A 349 -3.63 -0.81 19.52
C TYR A 349 -2.95 -2.18 19.62
N SER A 350 -1.68 -2.17 20.04
CA SER A 350 -0.83 -3.36 20.13
C SER A 350 -1.41 -4.39 21.10
N ASP A 351 -1.86 -3.94 22.27
CA ASP A 351 -2.32 -4.82 23.34
C ASP A 351 -3.68 -5.48 23.01
N ASN A 352 -4.58 -4.75 22.33
CA ASN A 352 -5.99 -5.16 22.24
C ASN A 352 -6.50 -5.42 20.82
N TYR A 353 -5.88 -4.86 19.78
CA TYR A 353 -6.46 -4.82 18.44
C TYR A 353 -5.59 -5.41 17.33
N GLN A 354 -4.26 -5.25 17.41
CA GLN A 354 -3.31 -5.67 16.38
C GLN A 354 -3.50 -7.14 15.95
N ASN A 355 -3.59 -8.06 16.92
CA ASN A 355 -3.74 -9.48 16.63
C ASN A 355 -5.10 -9.81 16.00
N VAL A 356 -6.14 -9.09 16.40
CA VAL A 356 -7.49 -9.23 15.85
C VAL A 356 -7.51 -8.78 14.40
N PHE A 357 -7.01 -7.59 14.09
CA PHE A 357 -6.99 -7.09 12.72
C PHE A 357 -6.12 -7.92 11.78
N GLN A 358 -4.97 -8.41 12.25
CA GLN A 358 -4.16 -9.35 11.48
C GLN A 358 -4.94 -10.64 11.18
N ALA A 359 -5.64 -11.20 12.16
CA ALA A 359 -6.42 -12.42 11.93
C ALA A 359 -7.61 -12.19 11.00
N LEU A 360 -8.30 -11.06 11.11
CA LEU A 360 -9.38 -10.67 10.20
C LEU A 360 -8.87 -10.54 8.77
N ALA A 361 -7.75 -9.83 8.57
CA ALA A 361 -7.12 -9.71 7.27
C ALA A 361 -6.76 -11.08 6.69
N LYS A 362 -6.10 -11.94 7.47
CA LYS A 362 -5.75 -13.31 7.04
C LYS A 362 -7.01 -14.13 6.72
N ALA A 363 -8.09 -14.02 7.49
CA ALA A 363 -9.34 -14.74 7.21
C ALA A 363 -9.91 -14.39 5.83
N THR A 364 -9.89 -13.10 5.47
CA THR A 364 -10.41 -12.63 4.17
C THR A 364 -9.50 -12.97 3.00
N LEU A 365 -8.21 -13.18 3.24
CA LEU A 365 -7.20 -13.43 2.23
C LEU A 365 -6.91 -14.93 2.05
N THR A 366 -7.08 -15.76 3.07
CA THR A 366 -6.75 -17.19 2.98
C THR A 366 -7.74 -17.91 2.05
N ARG A 367 -7.21 -18.78 1.18
CA ARG A 367 -7.99 -19.69 0.34
C ARG A 367 -7.72 -21.14 0.71
N THR A 368 -8.73 -22.00 0.59
CA THR A 368 -8.60 -23.45 0.69
C THR A 368 -9.01 -24.12 -0.62
N LYS A 369 -8.52 -25.33 -0.87
CA LYS A 369 -8.82 -26.05 -2.11
C LYS A 369 -10.09 -26.89 -1.93
N VAL A 370 -11.15 -26.54 -2.64
CA VAL A 370 -12.44 -27.26 -2.67
C VAL A 370 -12.69 -27.75 -4.09
N LEU A 371 -12.85 -29.07 -4.25
CA LEU A 371 -13.09 -29.71 -5.57
C LEU A 371 -12.10 -29.25 -6.66
N GLY A 372 -10.83 -29.04 -6.29
CA GLY A 372 -9.78 -28.62 -7.22
C GLY A 372 -9.65 -27.12 -7.43
N LYS A 373 -10.60 -26.30 -6.96
CA LYS A 373 -10.59 -24.84 -7.05
C LYS A 373 -10.19 -24.19 -5.73
N TRP A 374 -9.51 -23.06 -5.79
CA TRP A 374 -9.18 -22.28 -4.60
C TRP A 374 -10.33 -21.35 -4.25
N GLU A 375 -10.96 -21.62 -3.11
CA GLU A 375 -12.13 -20.90 -2.64
C GLU A 375 -11.80 -20.13 -1.35
N LYS A 376 -12.50 -19.03 -1.11
CA LYS A 376 -12.41 -18.30 0.18
C LYS A 376 -12.73 -19.26 1.32
N ILE A 377 -11.87 -19.29 2.34
CA ILE A 377 -12.22 -20.02 3.56
C ILE A 377 -13.42 -19.29 4.17
N PRO A 378 -14.53 -19.98 4.48
CA PRO A 378 -15.63 -19.37 5.22
C PRO A 378 -15.08 -18.76 6.51
N PHE A 379 -15.39 -17.49 6.76
CA PHE A 379 -14.80 -16.72 7.85
C PHE A 379 -14.89 -17.45 9.20
N GLU A 380 -16.05 -18.04 9.52
CA GLU A 380 -16.24 -18.85 10.72
C GLU A 380 -15.26 -20.03 10.85
N THR A 381 -14.98 -20.71 9.74
CA THR A 381 -14.04 -21.85 9.70
C THR A 381 -12.64 -21.37 10.00
N TYR A 382 -12.23 -20.23 9.45
CA TYR A 382 -10.92 -19.65 9.74
C TYR A 382 -10.80 -19.26 11.22
N ILE A 383 -11.81 -18.60 11.79
CA ILE A 383 -11.82 -18.19 13.19
C ILE A 383 -11.79 -19.40 14.14
N LYS A 384 -12.61 -20.43 13.89
CA LYS A 384 -12.60 -21.68 14.69
C LYS A 384 -11.23 -22.37 14.66
N ASN A 385 -10.58 -22.39 13.51
CA ASN A 385 -9.25 -22.98 13.35
C ASN A 385 -8.14 -22.15 14.03
N THR A 386 -8.30 -20.82 14.06
CA THR A 386 -7.27 -19.90 14.56
C THR A 386 -7.38 -19.64 16.07
N PHE A 387 -8.60 -19.54 16.58
CA PHE A 387 -8.89 -19.13 17.97
C PHE A 387 -9.53 -20.24 18.83
N GLY A 388 -9.79 -21.43 18.28
CA GLY A 388 -10.29 -22.60 19.03
C GLY A 388 -11.78 -22.89 18.83
N LYS A 389 -12.26 -23.98 19.45
CA LYS A 389 -13.61 -24.57 19.20
C LYS A 389 -14.79 -23.64 19.49
N ASP A 390 -14.62 -22.63 20.35
CA ASP A 390 -15.66 -21.65 20.63
C ASP A 390 -15.65 -20.44 19.68
N GLY A 391 -14.67 -20.37 18.77
CA GLY A 391 -14.57 -19.36 17.72
C GLY A 391 -14.55 -17.93 18.23
N SER A 392 -14.17 -17.70 19.50
CA SER A 392 -14.29 -16.39 20.11
C SER A 392 -13.04 -15.54 19.94
N ILE A 393 -13.21 -14.33 19.43
CA ILE A 393 -12.16 -13.30 19.43
C ILE A 393 -12.38 -12.44 20.67
N ALA A 394 -11.38 -12.41 21.57
CA ALA A 394 -11.42 -11.63 22.79
C ALA A 394 -10.74 -10.26 22.60
N ILE A 395 -11.52 -9.19 22.67
CA ILE A 395 -10.98 -7.83 22.84
C ILE A 395 -11.06 -7.50 24.34
N LYS A 396 -9.90 -7.25 24.96
CA LYS A 396 -9.80 -6.89 26.38
C LYS A 396 -9.84 -5.37 26.53
N ASN A 397 -10.14 -4.89 27.74
CA ASN A 397 -10.09 -3.46 28.11
C ASN A 397 -11.11 -2.56 27.39
N PHE A 398 -12.32 -3.06 27.18
CA PHE A 398 -13.42 -2.29 26.59
C PHE A 398 -14.14 -1.42 27.66
N GLU A 399 -14.24 -0.11 27.45
CA GLU A 399 -15.00 0.83 28.29
C GLU A 399 -16.37 1.20 27.67
N LYS A 400 -17.39 1.45 28.51
CA LYS A 400 -18.81 1.60 28.09
C LYS A 400 -19.39 3.00 28.44
N SER A 401 -19.50 3.99 27.53
CA SER A 401 -20.50 5.10 27.66
C SER A 401 -20.74 6.06 26.46
N GLU A 402 -22.03 6.36 26.24
CA GLU A 402 -22.79 7.26 25.33
C GLU A 402 -22.16 8.42 24.52
N HIS A 403 -22.45 8.40 23.21
CA HIS A 403 -22.75 9.51 22.29
C HIS A 403 -23.22 8.92 20.95
N TYR A 404 -24.49 9.14 20.62
CA TYR A 404 -25.10 8.97 19.30
C TYR A 404 -25.25 10.40 18.78
N ASN A 405 -24.71 10.73 17.60
CA ASN A 405 -25.21 11.78 16.68
C ASN A 405 -24.26 12.14 15.50
N SER A 406 -23.09 11.53 15.31
CA SER A 406 -22.14 11.96 14.25
C SER A 406 -22.09 11.08 12.98
N MET A 407 -23.09 10.21 12.72
CA MET A 407 -23.05 9.28 11.57
C MET A 407 -24.19 9.41 10.56
N GLU A 408 -25.28 10.11 10.90
CA GLU A 408 -26.28 10.50 9.90
C GLU A 408 -25.72 11.50 8.88
N SER A 409 -24.69 12.27 9.25
CA SER A 409 -23.97 13.19 8.36
C SER A 409 -23.10 12.49 7.30
N VAL A 410 -22.87 11.18 7.44
CA VAL A 410 -22.00 10.36 6.58
C VAL A 410 -22.81 9.37 5.73
N GLY A 411 -24.14 9.45 5.76
CA GLY A 411 -25.04 8.56 5.01
C GLY A 411 -25.05 7.09 5.47
N LEU A 412 -24.55 6.82 6.69
CA LEU A 412 -24.35 5.48 7.22
C LEU A 412 -25.41 5.12 8.28
N SER A 413 -26.37 4.27 7.92
CA SER A 413 -27.31 3.68 8.90
C SER A 413 -26.66 2.50 9.63
N VAL A 414 -25.82 2.84 10.60
CA VAL A 414 -25.15 1.94 11.55
C VAL A 414 -26.06 0.82 12.13
N PRO A 415 -27.33 1.06 12.50
CA PRO A 415 -28.22 0.00 13.02
C PRO A 415 -28.57 -1.09 11.99
N GLU A 416 -28.45 -0.81 10.69
CA GLU A 416 -28.62 -1.79 9.61
C GLU A 416 -27.38 -2.69 9.49
N LEU A 417 -26.19 -2.09 9.63
CA LEU A 417 -24.89 -2.73 9.53
C LEU A 417 -24.61 -3.71 10.69
N ILE A 418 -25.05 -3.32 11.90
CA ILE A 418 -24.93 -4.13 13.14
C ILE A 418 -25.80 -5.38 13.08
N ARG A 419 -26.92 -5.37 12.36
CA ARG A 419 -27.85 -6.51 12.30
C ARG A 419 -27.33 -7.69 11.46
N GLN A 420 -26.20 -7.56 10.77
CA GLN A 420 -25.85 -8.48 9.69
C GLN A 420 -24.48 -9.18 9.80
N LEU A 421 -23.57 -8.80 10.72
CA LEU A 421 -22.25 -9.44 10.92
C LEU A 421 -22.31 -10.72 11.81
N ASP A 422 -21.85 -11.90 11.34
CA ASP A 422 -21.62 -13.10 12.20
C ASP A 422 -20.18 -13.17 12.61
N ILE A 423 -19.92 -12.63 13.78
CA ILE A 423 -18.74 -12.99 14.51
C ILE A 423 -19.24 -13.19 15.93
N ALA A 424 -18.92 -14.33 16.54
CA ALA A 424 -18.96 -14.48 17.99
C ALA A 424 -17.82 -13.64 18.61
N LEU A 425 -17.92 -12.31 18.50
CA LEU A 425 -16.99 -11.36 19.08
C LEU A 425 -17.28 -11.29 20.58
N ARG A 426 -16.36 -11.80 21.41
CA ARG A 426 -16.49 -11.74 22.86
C ARG A 426 -15.71 -10.54 23.37
N ILE A 427 -16.44 -9.49 23.72
CA ILE A 427 -15.85 -8.26 24.25
C ILE A 427 -15.82 -8.36 25.78
N TYR A 428 -14.66 -8.16 26.39
CA TYR A 428 -14.47 -8.20 27.85
C TYR A 428 -14.22 -6.79 28.40
N GLY A 429 -14.83 -6.46 29.53
CA GLY A 429 -14.77 -5.12 30.11
C GLY A 429 -13.46 -4.80 30.82
N HIS A 430 -13.05 -3.53 30.78
CA HIS A 430 -11.84 -3.04 31.46
C HIS A 430 -11.85 -3.27 32.98
N GLU A 431 -12.98 -3.02 33.64
CA GLU A 431 -13.11 -3.17 35.11
C GLU A 431 -13.40 -4.61 35.55
N SER A 432 -13.68 -5.52 34.62
CA SER A 432 -13.97 -6.93 34.90
C SER A 432 -13.58 -7.77 33.68
N PRO A 433 -12.28 -8.10 33.51
CA PRO A 433 -11.79 -8.86 32.37
C PRO A 433 -12.41 -10.26 32.23
N GLU A 434 -12.97 -10.78 33.32
CA GLU A 434 -13.72 -12.04 33.38
C GLU A 434 -15.16 -11.93 32.86
N LYS A 435 -15.71 -10.70 32.77
CA LYS A 435 -17.13 -10.46 32.50
C LYS A 435 -17.34 -10.19 31.01
N LEU A 436 -17.97 -11.15 30.35
CA LEU A 436 -18.44 -11.05 28.96
C LEU A 436 -19.45 -9.91 28.85
N LEU A 437 -19.12 -8.87 28.08
CA LEU A 437 -20.00 -7.72 27.86
C LEU A 437 -21.03 -7.97 26.75
N PHE A 438 -20.68 -8.79 25.74
CA PHE A 438 -21.52 -9.10 24.58
C PHE A 438 -21.21 -10.52 24.03
N GLU A 439 -22.26 -11.26 23.63
CA GLU A 439 -22.17 -12.57 22.97
C GLU A 439 -23.27 -12.68 21.89
N ASN A 440 -22.94 -13.28 20.75
CA ASN A 440 -23.81 -13.57 19.59
C ASN A 440 -24.16 -12.38 18.65
N MET A 441 -23.51 -12.33 17.49
CA MET A 441 -24.07 -11.73 16.26
C MET A 441 -24.00 -12.80 15.16
N THR A 442 -25.02 -12.92 14.28
CA THR A 442 -25.14 -13.95 13.22
C THR A 442 -25.22 -13.41 11.77
N LEU A 443 -24.93 -14.21 10.72
CA LEU A 443 -24.41 -13.79 9.37
C LEU A 443 -25.53 -13.60 8.38
N ASP A 444 -25.56 -12.40 7.82
CA ASP A 444 -26.07 -12.13 6.48
C ASP A 444 -25.24 -11.07 5.70
N SER A 445 -24.00 -10.73 6.12
CA SER A 445 -23.31 -9.48 5.69
C SER A 445 -22.15 -9.56 4.69
N ILE A 446 -21.69 -10.72 4.22
CA ILE A 446 -20.68 -10.73 3.14
C ILE A 446 -21.29 -10.19 1.82
N ASP A 447 -22.58 -10.42 1.60
CA ASP A 447 -23.32 -9.90 0.46
C ASP A 447 -23.58 -8.38 0.56
N TYR A 448 -23.67 -7.85 1.77
CA TYR A 448 -23.87 -6.41 2.01
C TYR A 448 -22.56 -5.59 1.89
N ILE A 449 -21.41 -6.14 2.31
CA ILE A 449 -20.09 -5.52 2.04
C ILE A 449 -19.84 -5.43 0.52
N ASN A 450 -20.27 -6.44 -0.24
CA ASN A 450 -20.25 -6.37 -1.71
C ASN A 450 -21.24 -5.32 -2.25
N LYS A 451 -22.43 -5.14 -1.66
CA LYS A 451 -23.40 -4.08 -2.01
C LYS A 451 -22.94 -2.67 -1.58
N MET A 452 -22.11 -2.55 -0.54
CA MET A 452 -21.53 -1.26 -0.10
C MET A 452 -20.42 -0.74 -1.02
N LYS A 453 -19.84 -1.58 -1.89
CA LYS A 453 -18.95 -1.13 -2.97
C LYS A 453 -19.64 -0.14 -3.91
N ASP A 454 -20.96 -0.25 -4.03
CA ASP A 454 -21.80 0.58 -4.88
C ASP A 454 -22.33 1.82 -4.12
N ASN A 455 -21.99 2.00 -2.83
CA ASN A 455 -22.28 3.23 -2.11
C ASN A 455 -21.23 4.30 -2.50
N SER A 456 -21.70 5.35 -3.15
CA SER A 456 -20.88 6.45 -3.68
C SER A 456 -19.93 7.06 -2.64
N SER A 457 -20.32 7.09 -1.37
CA SER A 457 -19.52 7.66 -0.28
C SER A 457 -18.32 6.79 0.11
N PHE A 458 -18.41 5.45 -0.02
CA PHE A 458 -17.26 4.57 0.23
C PHE A 458 -16.34 4.44 -0.97
N LYS A 459 -16.92 4.51 -2.18
CA LYS A 459 -16.16 4.53 -3.42
C LYS A 459 -15.19 5.72 -3.40
N SER A 460 -15.64 6.91 -3.01
CA SER A 460 -14.81 8.12 -2.95
C SER A 460 -13.65 8.04 -1.95
N LEU A 461 -13.83 7.38 -0.80
CA LEU A 461 -12.76 7.21 0.21
C LEU A 461 -11.55 6.43 -0.32
N ALA A 462 -11.78 5.44 -1.17
CA ALA A 462 -10.71 4.61 -1.72
C ALA A 462 -10.10 5.20 -3.00
N VAL A 463 -10.86 6.06 -3.71
CA VAL A 463 -10.44 6.65 -4.99
C VAL A 463 -9.13 7.41 -4.88
N GLY A 464 -8.91 8.14 -3.79
CA GLY A 464 -7.66 8.86 -3.59
C GLY A 464 -6.42 7.97 -3.56
N HIS A 465 -6.57 6.68 -3.19
CA HIS A 465 -5.50 5.69 -3.15
C HIS A 465 -5.28 4.97 -4.49
N TYR A 466 -6.03 5.29 -5.56
CA TYR A 466 -5.89 4.56 -6.82
C TYR A 466 -4.65 4.99 -7.61
N PRO A 467 -3.93 4.02 -8.21
CA PRO A 467 -2.82 4.31 -9.13
C PRO A 467 -3.19 5.31 -10.22
N GLU A 468 -4.41 5.23 -10.76
CA GLU A 468 -4.90 6.11 -11.82
C GLU A 468 -4.97 7.57 -11.36
N VAL A 469 -5.31 7.84 -10.10
CA VAL A 469 -5.30 9.20 -9.55
C VAL A 469 -3.86 9.73 -9.47
N TYR A 470 -2.92 8.91 -9.00
CA TYR A 470 -1.50 9.26 -8.95
C TYR A 470 -0.91 9.50 -10.35
N ILE A 471 -1.23 8.64 -11.33
CA ILE A 471 -0.79 8.81 -12.72
C ILE A 471 -1.33 10.13 -13.28
N SER A 472 -2.63 10.39 -13.10
CA SER A 472 -3.27 11.62 -13.59
C SER A 472 -2.64 12.87 -13.01
N TRP A 473 -2.34 12.87 -11.70
CA TRP A 473 -1.63 13.98 -11.06
C TRP A 473 -0.23 14.16 -11.62
N MET A 474 0.58 13.10 -11.64
CA MET A 474 1.96 13.17 -12.11
C MET A 474 2.07 13.61 -13.58
N LYS A 475 1.07 13.32 -14.42
CA LYS A 475 1.02 13.80 -15.81
C LYS A 475 0.62 15.27 -15.94
N SER A 476 -0.12 15.80 -14.96
CA SER A 476 -0.71 17.14 -15.03
C SER A 476 0.10 18.22 -14.32
N ILE A 477 1.12 17.86 -13.52
CA ILE A 477 1.85 18.82 -12.68
C ILE A 477 3.35 18.78 -12.90
N LYS A 478 4.03 19.83 -12.46
CA LYS A 478 5.50 19.94 -12.42
C LYS A 478 6.03 19.92 -10.98
N TYR A 479 7.32 20.18 -10.76
CA TYR A 479 7.90 20.20 -9.42
C TYR A 479 7.42 21.39 -8.58
N GLU A 480 7.36 22.59 -9.17
CA GLU A 480 6.94 23.88 -8.56
C GLU A 480 5.47 23.92 -8.08
N ASN A 481 4.85 22.78 -8.15
CA ASN A 481 3.44 22.53 -8.14
C ASN A 481 3.11 21.57 -6.99
N PHE A 482 4.10 20.90 -6.41
CA PHE A 482 3.95 20.17 -5.16
C PHE A 482 3.98 21.13 -3.98
N VAL A 483 3.28 20.76 -2.92
CA VAL A 483 3.44 21.38 -1.60
C VAL A 483 4.40 20.49 -0.82
N GLU A 484 5.62 20.96 -0.59
CA GLU A 484 6.62 20.28 0.24
C GLU A 484 6.38 20.66 1.71
N LYS A 485 6.24 19.68 2.60
CA LYS A 485 6.07 19.89 4.05
C LYS A 485 7.05 19.08 4.86
#